data_AF-A0A534E5P5-F1
#
_entry.id   AF-A0A534E5P5-F1
#
_cell.length_a   1.000
_cell.length_b   1.000
_cell.length_c   1.000
_cell.angle_alpha   90.00
_cell.angle_beta   90.00
_cell.angle_gamma   90.00
#
_symmetry.space_group_name_H-M   'P 1'
#
loop_
_entity.id
_entity.type
_entity.pdbx_description
1 polymer ?
#
loop_
_entity_poly.entity_id
_entity_poly.type
_entity_poly.pdbx_seq_one_letter_code
_entity_poly.pdbx_strand_id
1 'polypeptide(L)'
;MACCAWLAASPVARCDPIQPNAQPRSERNPVSTPRAQPQPLDPVIADLEERTFRFFWETANPDNGLVPDSYPTPPFASIAAVGFGLTAYPIGVERGYVSRAAARERVLATLRFFAHETNQHGFFHHFIDMRTGARANDSEVSTVDTALLLGGVLFCQSYFDSEDPEELEIRKLADEIYRRVDWAWAQPRPPAIALAWTPEEGFSRYDWQGYNEAMIVYLLALGSPTHPVGERAWARWTRTYGRYWGTLYGETYLAFGPS
;
A
#
# COMPACT_ATOMS: atom_id res chain seq x y z
N MET A 1 -19.63 47.10 43.20
CA MET A 1 -19.27 45.66 43.34
C MET A 1 -20.17 44.91 42.38
N ALA A 2 -19.60 44.02 41.55
CA ALA A 2 -20.26 43.25 40.49
C ALA A 2 -20.75 44.07 39.27
N CYS A 3 -20.76 43.57 38.04
CA CYS A 3 -20.01 42.54 37.32
C CYS A 3 -20.55 42.60 35.88
N CYS A 4 -19.72 42.29 34.90
CA CYS A 4 -20.03 41.64 33.61
C CYS A 4 -21.28 42.05 32.80
N ALA A 5 -21.05 42.46 31.55
CA ALA A 5 -21.19 41.60 30.37
C ALA A 5 -21.59 42.42 29.13
N TRP A 6 -20.64 42.57 28.20
CA TRP A 6 -20.97 42.89 26.82
C TRP A 6 -21.44 41.61 26.13
N LEU A 7 -22.70 41.56 25.75
CA LEU A 7 -23.26 40.53 24.87
C LEU A 7 -22.85 40.85 23.43
N ALA A 8 -21.81 40.17 22.93
CA ALA A 8 -21.55 40.09 21.51
C ALA A 8 -22.36 38.92 20.94
N ALA A 9 -23.28 39.22 20.03
CA ALA A 9 -24.05 38.22 19.29
C ALA A 9 -23.13 37.51 18.27
N SER A 10 -22.89 36.22 18.45
CA SER A 10 -22.28 35.36 17.44
C SER A 10 -23.31 35.03 16.35
N PRO A 11 -22.97 35.08 15.06
CA PRO A 11 -23.85 34.56 14.03
C PRO A 11 -23.85 33.03 14.10
N VAL A 12 -25.02 32.46 14.36
CA VAL A 12 -25.28 31.04 14.19
C VAL A 12 -25.15 30.74 12.70
N ALA A 13 -24.11 30.00 12.31
CA ALA A 13 -24.01 29.42 10.99
C ALA A 13 -25.18 28.44 10.81
N ARG A 14 -26.13 28.79 9.95
CA ARG A 14 -27.20 27.89 9.54
C ARG A 14 -26.56 26.76 8.74
N CYS A 15 -26.69 25.52 9.22
CA CYS A 15 -26.47 24.35 8.39
C CYS A 15 -27.62 24.27 7.38
N ASP A 16 -27.31 24.37 6.10
CA ASP A 16 -28.26 24.03 5.05
C ASP A 16 -28.53 22.51 5.08
N PRO A 17 -29.79 22.07 4.94
CA PRO A 17 -30.12 20.65 4.90
C PRO A 17 -29.56 20.00 3.64
N ILE A 18 -28.88 18.87 3.81
CA ILE A 18 -28.38 18.02 2.73
C ILE A 18 -29.57 17.61 1.84
N GLN A 19 -29.58 18.06 0.59
CA GLN A 19 -30.60 17.66 -0.37
C GLN A 19 -30.37 16.21 -0.81
N PRO A 20 -31.38 15.32 -0.72
CA PRO A 20 -31.26 13.90 -1.06
C PRO A 20 -31.46 13.69 -2.57
N ASN A 21 -30.66 14.35 -3.40
CA ASN A 21 -30.70 14.13 -4.84
C ASN A 21 -29.30 14.19 -5.47
N ALA A 22 -28.45 13.25 -5.07
CA ALA A 22 -27.24 12.95 -5.82
C ALA A 22 -27.66 12.16 -7.09
N GLN A 23 -27.59 12.82 -8.25
CA GLN A 23 -27.69 12.13 -9.52
C GLN A 23 -26.62 11.01 -9.59
N PRO A 24 -26.92 9.86 -10.22
CA PRO A 24 -25.93 8.81 -10.40
C PRO A 24 -24.70 9.41 -11.11
N ARG A 25 -23.51 9.19 -10.53
CA ARG A 25 -22.24 9.61 -11.12
C ARG A 25 -22.18 9.03 -12.54
N SER A 26 -22.01 9.89 -13.54
CA SER A 26 -21.76 9.44 -14.91
C SER A 26 -20.59 8.47 -14.91
N GLU A 27 -20.78 7.28 -15.48
CA GLU A 27 -19.69 6.36 -15.77
C GLU A 27 -18.61 7.15 -16.52
N ARG A 28 -17.49 7.40 -15.86
CA ARG A 28 -16.34 8.03 -16.52
C ARG A 28 -15.81 7.00 -17.50
N ASN A 29 -16.02 7.23 -18.79
CA ASN A 29 -15.32 6.51 -19.84
C ASN A 29 -13.83 6.48 -19.50
N PRO A 30 -13.16 5.31 -19.57
CA PRO A 30 -11.73 5.26 -19.33
C PRO A 30 -11.04 6.15 -20.35
N VAL A 31 -10.34 7.17 -19.87
CA VAL A 31 -9.49 8.01 -20.71
C VAL A 31 -8.31 7.14 -21.13
N SER A 32 -8.37 6.58 -22.34
CA SER A 32 -7.22 5.93 -22.97
C SER A 32 -6.21 7.01 -23.36
N THR A 33 -5.41 7.43 -22.39
CA THR A 33 -4.28 8.31 -22.64
C THR A 33 -3.27 7.50 -23.46
N PRO A 34 -2.84 7.95 -24.65
CA PRO A 34 -1.81 7.25 -25.42
C PRO A 34 -0.57 7.03 -24.53
N ARG A 35 -0.10 5.79 -24.46
CA ARG A 35 1.08 5.44 -23.65
C ARG A 35 2.29 6.19 -24.19
N ALA A 36 2.74 7.20 -23.46
CA ALA A 36 3.93 7.96 -23.83
C ALA A 36 5.13 7.01 -23.88
N GLN A 37 5.92 7.07 -24.95
CA GLN A 37 7.18 6.34 -25.04
C GLN A 37 8.11 6.82 -23.92
N PRO A 38 8.75 5.93 -23.14
CA PRO A 38 9.66 6.34 -22.09
C PRO A 38 10.79 7.19 -22.67
N GLN A 39 11.04 8.37 -22.09
CA GLN A 39 12.20 9.15 -22.47
C GLN A 39 13.49 8.39 -22.13
N PRO A 40 14.55 8.50 -22.97
CA PRO A 40 15.84 7.93 -22.65
C PRO A 40 16.36 8.50 -21.32
N LEU A 41 16.78 7.62 -20.42
CA LEU A 41 17.42 8.02 -19.18
C LEU A 41 18.90 8.35 -19.42
N ASP A 42 19.49 9.11 -18.49
CA ASP A 42 20.94 9.19 -18.37
C ASP A 42 21.53 7.76 -18.25
N PRO A 43 22.65 7.44 -18.92
CA PRO A 43 23.20 6.09 -18.94
C PRO A 43 23.51 5.51 -17.55
N VAL A 44 23.94 6.34 -16.58
CA VAL A 44 24.22 5.89 -15.21
C VAL A 44 22.92 5.53 -14.50
N ILE A 45 21.86 6.32 -14.70
CA ILE A 45 20.54 6.05 -14.14
C ILE A 45 19.92 4.81 -14.78
N ALA A 46 20.09 4.62 -16.10
CA ALA A 46 19.62 3.45 -16.81
C ALA A 46 20.29 2.15 -16.29
N ASP A 47 21.62 2.14 -16.16
CA ASP A 47 22.35 0.99 -15.62
C ASP A 47 21.97 0.69 -14.16
N LEU A 48 21.81 1.73 -13.33
CA LEU A 48 21.37 1.57 -11.94
C LEU A 48 19.95 0.97 -11.88
N GLU A 49 19.01 1.48 -12.67
CA GLU A 49 17.63 0.99 -12.73
C GLU A 49 17.56 -0.48 -13.14
N GLU A 50 18.28 -0.88 -14.19
CA GLU A 50 18.31 -2.27 -14.66
C GLU A 50 18.93 -3.21 -13.60
N ARG A 51 20.02 -2.81 -12.94
CA ARG A 51 20.63 -3.62 -11.88
C ARG A 51 19.74 -3.76 -10.65
N THR A 52 19.01 -2.69 -10.29
CA THR A 52 18.01 -2.76 -9.23
C THR A 52 16.84 -3.66 -9.61
N PHE A 53 16.37 -3.61 -10.86
CA PHE A 53 15.36 -4.54 -11.37
C PHE A 53 15.82 -6.01 -11.26
N ARG A 54 17.08 -6.29 -11.60
CA ARG A 54 17.65 -7.65 -11.54
C ARG A 54 17.62 -8.25 -10.16
N PHE A 55 17.69 -7.47 -9.08
CA PHE A 55 17.48 -7.99 -7.73
C PHE A 55 16.11 -8.69 -7.63
N PHE A 56 15.02 -8.01 -8.01
CA PHE A 56 13.67 -8.59 -7.95
C PHE A 56 13.48 -9.71 -8.97
N TRP A 57 14.13 -9.64 -10.13
CA TRP A 57 13.95 -10.62 -11.18
C TRP A 57 14.70 -11.93 -10.89
N GLU A 58 15.99 -11.83 -10.54
CA GLU A 58 16.94 -12.94 -10.43
C GLU A 58 16.93 -13.59 -9.04
N THR A 59 16.59 -12.85 -7.97
CA THR A 59 16.63 -13.38 -6.59
C THR A 59 15.28 -13.84 -6.05
N ALA A 60 14.18 -13.41 -6.66
CA ALA A 60 12.85 -13.88 -6.27
C ALA A 60 12.66 -15.36 -6.63
N ASN A 61 11.93 -16.08 -5.79
CA ASN A 61 11.56 -17.47 -6.08
C ASN A 61 10.52 -17.48 -7.21
N PRO A 62 10.81 -18.08 -8.37
CA PRO A 62 9.91 -18.03 -9.53
C PRO A 62 8.61 -18.82 -9.33
N ASP A 63 8.59 -19.80 -8.42
CA ASP A 63 7.43 -20.70 -8.23
C ASP A 63 6.33 -20.04 -7.40
N ASN A 64 6.69 -19.17 -6.46
CA ASN A 64 5.75 -18.50 -5.54
C ASN A 64 5.87 -16.97 -5.53
N GLY A 65 6.85 -16.42 -6.26
CA GLY A 65 7.06 -14.98 -6.41
C GLY A 65 7.57 -14.27 -5.16
N LEU A 66 7.98 -15.00 -4.11
CA LEU A 66 8.54 -14.42 -2.89
C LEU A 66 9.89 -13.76 -3.16
N VAL A 67 10.17 -12.65 -2.47
CA VAL A 67 11.39 -11.84 -2.63
C VAL A 67 12.16 -11.87 -1.31
N PRO A 68 13.48 -12.15 -1.33
CA PRO A 68 14.28 -12.18 -0.12
C PRO A 68 14.36 -10.79 0.53
N ASP A 69 14.39 -10.77 1.87
CA ASP A 69 14.61 -9.53 2.63
C ASP A 69 16.01 -8.94 2.40
N SER A 70 17.01 -9.80 2.22
CA SER A 70 18.40 -9.40 2.00
C SER A 70 19.18 -10.39 1.13
N TYR A 71 20.29 -9.92 0.57
CA TYR A 71 21.18 -10.69 -0.30
C TYR A 71 22.65 -10.40 0.04
N PRO A 72 23.61 -11.36 -0.05
CA PRO A 72 23.51 -12.71 -0.63
C PRO A 72 23.07 -13.83 0.33
N THR A 73 22.82 -13.53 1.60
CA THR A 73 22.49 -14.54 2.61
C THR A 73 21.04 -14.34 3.09
N PRO A 74 20.04 -14.73 2.29
CA PRO A 74 18.64 -14.45 2.61
C PRO A 74 18.16 -15.34 3.77
N PRO A 75 17.73 -14.77 4.91
CA PRO A 75 17.20 -15.57 6.01
C PRO A 75 15.70 -15.90 5.81
N PHE A 76 14.95 -15.08 5.08
CA PHE A 76 13.50 -15.17 4.85
C PHE A 76 13.06 -14.25 3.70
N ALA A 77 11.79 -14.35 3.31
CA ALA A 77 11.10 -13.43 2.41
C ALA A 77 10.56 -12.22 3.17
N SER A 78 10.54 -11.05 2.54
CA SER A 78 9.82 -9.86 3.03
C SER A 78 8.61 -9.58 2.15
N ILE A 79 7.41 -9.48 2.73
CA ILE A 79 6.20 -9.21 1.95
C ILE A 79 6.19 -7.77 1.38
N ALA A 80 6.85 -6.82 2.05
CA ALA A 80 7.05 -5.47 1.52
C ALA A 80 7.95 -5.51 0.27
N ALA A 81 9.03 -6.29 0.31
CA ALA A 81 9.91 -6.49 -0.84
C ALA A 81 9.16 -7.15 -2.02
N VAL A 82 8.22 -8.05 -1.75
CA VAL A 82 7.32 -8.59 -2.79
C VAL A 82 6.47 -7.48 -3.42
N GLY A 83 5.90 -6.58 -2.63
CA GLY A 83 5.15 -5.41 -3.15
C GLY A 83 5.98 -4.54 -4.09
N PHE A 84 7.24 -4.27 -3.73
CA PHE A 84 8.16 -3.56 -4.60
C PHE A 84 8.51 -4.36 -5.86
N GLY A 85 8.72 -5.67 -5.73
CA GLY A 85 8.94 -6.57 -6.88
C GLY A 85 7.79 -6.57 -7.88
N LEU A 86 6.54 -6.63 -7.39
CA LEU A 86 5.34 -6.52 -8.23
C LEU A 86 5.30 -5.19 -9.00
N THR A 87 5.77 -4.10 -8.42
CA THR A 87 5.88 -2.81 -9.12
C THR A 87 7.03 -2.80 -10.14
N ALA A 88 8.14 -3.48 -9.82
CA ALA A 88 9.31 -3.57 -10.70
C ALA A 88 9.03 -4.37 -11.98
N TYR A 89 8.17 -5.39 -11.96
CA TYR A 89 7.93 -6.22 -13.14
C TYR A 89 7.34 -5.46 -14.33
N PRO A 90 6.25 -4.67 -14.18
CA PRO A 90 5.78 -3.80 -15.25
C PRO A 90 6.81 -2.76 -15.71
N ILE A 91 7.61 -2.20 -14.80
CA ILE A 91 8.70 -1.27 -15.17
C ILE A 91 9.70 -1.99 -16.09
N GLY A 92 10.10 -3.23 -15.75
CA GLY A 92 10.97 -4.04 -16.58
C GLY A 92 10.40 -4.34 -17.97
N VAL A 93 9.07 -4.47 -18.10
CA VAL A 93 8.41 -4.59 -19.41
C VAL A 93 8.54 -3.30 -20.21
N GLU A 94 8.23 -2.14 -19.61
CA GLU A 94 8.32 -0.84 -20.29
C GLU A 94 9.74 -0.47 -20.71
N ARG A 95 10.73 -0.96 -19.97
CA ARG A 95 12.16 -0.79 -20.28
C ARG A 95 12.71 -1.85 -21.23
N GLY A 96 11.96 -2.92 -21.51
CA GLY A 96 12.41 -4.02 -22.34
C GLY A 96 13.43 -4.95 -21.67
N TYR A 97 13.54 -4.93 -20.34
CA TYR A 97 14.39 -5.87 -19.58
C TYR A 97 13.82 -7.29 -19.63
N VAL A 98 12.49 -7.40 -19.66
CA VAL A 98 11.75 -8.66 -19.76
C VAL A 98 10.55 -8.50 -20.68
N SER A 99 10.04 -9.61 -21.23
CA SER A 99 8.80 -9.59 -22.01
C SER A 99 7.58 -9.42 -21.10
N ARG A 100 6.49 -8.86 -21.63
CA ARG A 100 5.21 -8.77 -20.91
C ARG A 100 4.69 -10.15 -20.47
N ALA A 101 4.87 -11.17 -21.31
CA ALA A 101 4.49 -12.55 -20.99
C ALA A 101 5.28 -13.09 -19.79
N ALA A 102 6.61 -12.90 -19.75
CA ALA A 102 7.43 -13.35 -18.63
C ALA A 102 7.07 -12.61 -17.33
N ALA A 103 6.84 -11.30 -17.40
CA ALA A 103 6.38 -10.53 -16.25
C ALA A 103 4.99 -10.98 -15.75
N ARG A 104 4.07 -11.28 -16.67
CA ARG A 104 2.73 -11.80 -16.36
C ARG A 104 2.78 -13.14 -15.64
N GLU A 105 3.60 -14.08 -16.13
CA GLU A 105 3.85 -15.37 -15.47
C GLU A 105 4.35 -15.17 -14.04
N ARG A 106 5.34 -14.30 -13.85
CA ARG A 106 5.88 -14.00 -12.52
C ARG A 106 4.83 -13.39 -11.59
N VAL A 107 4.04 -12.43 -12.07
CA VAL A 107 2.97 -11.81 -11.28
C VAL A 107 1.90 -12.82 -10.91
N LEU A 108 1.48 -13.69 -11.83
CA LEU A 108 0.51 -14.74 -11.53
C LEU A 108 1.01 -15.72 -10.48
N ALA A 109 2.27 -16.15 -10.54
CA ALA A 109 2.86 -17.00 -9.51
C ALA A 109 2.76 -16.34 -8.12
N THR A 110 3.13 -15.05 -8.03
CA THR A 110 3.00 -14.27 -6.79
C THR A 110 1.55 -14.17 -6.32
N LEU A 111 0.62 -13.76 -7.18
CA LEU A 111 -0.78 -13.52 -6.77
C LEU A 111 -1.50 -14.82 -6.40
N ARG A 112 -1.24 -15.92 -7.11
CA ARG A 112 -1.79 -17.24 -6.77
C ARG A 112 -1.29 -17.72 -5.41
N PHE A 113 -0.03 -17.46 -5.08
CA PHE A 113 0.51 -17.72 -3.75
C PHE A 113 -0.23 -16.91 -2.68
N PHE A 114 -0.28 -15.58 -2.79
CA PHE A 114 -0.93 -14.73 -1.77
C PHE A 114 -2.45 -14.91 -1.67
N ALA A 115 -3.11 -15.39 -2.72
CA ALA A 115 -4.53 -15.76 -2.65
C ALA A 115 -4.78 -16.91 -1.67
N HIS A 116 -3.80 -17.81 -1.47
CA HIS A 116 -3.92 -18.99 -0.60
C HIS A 116 -3.03 -18.95 0.65
N GLU A 117 -2.12 -17.98 0.74
CA GLU A 117 -1.21 -17.84 1.87
C GLU A 117 -1.97 -17.59 3.19
N THR A 118 -1.42 -18.14 4.28
CA THR A 118 -1.92 -17.97 5.63
C THR A 118 -1.88 -16.49 6.00
N ASN A 119 -3.03 -15.96 6.42
CA ASN A 119 -3.20 -14.57 6.76
C ASN A 119 -4.07 -14.43 8.02
N GLN A 120 -3.94 -13.28 8.67
CA GLN A 120 -4.78 -12.88 9.78
C GLN A 120 -5.69 -11.76 9.29
N HIS A 121 -6.98 -12.05 9.07
CA HIS A 121 -7.95 -11.08 8.58
C HIS A 121 -7.50 -10.35 7.29
N GLY A 122 -6.86 -11.09 6.38
CA GLY A 122 -6.31 -10.55 5.13
C GLY A 122 -4.92 -9.90 5.26
N PHE A 123 -4.39 -9.72 6.48
CA PHE A 123 -3.03 -9.22 6.70
C PHE A 123 -2.02 -10.35 6.76
N PHE A 124 -0.81 -10.10 6.26
CA PHE A 124 0.25 -11.10 6.18
C PHE A 124 1.36 -10.83 7.21
N HIS A 125 2.08 -11.89 7.56
CA HIS A 125 3.29 -11.77 8.38
C HIS A 125 4.37 -11.00 7.61
N HIS A 126 5.09 -10.12 8.32
CA HIS A 126 6.18 -9.32 7.75
C HIS A 126 7.21 -10.20 7.05
N PHE A 127 7.65 -11.26 7.73
CA PHE A 127 8.59 -12.24 7.22
C PHE A 127 8.01 -13.65 7.18
N ILE A 128 8.25 -14.32 6.06
CA ILE A 128 7.83 -15.70 5.81
C ILE A 128 8.96 -16.50 5.17
N ASP A 129 8.93 -17.81 5.33
CA ASP A 129 9.88 -18.72 4.71
C ASP A 129 9.78 -18.65 3.18
N MET A 130 10.92 -18.49 2.51
CA MET A 130 11.01 -18.26 1.06
C MET A 130 10.41 -19.37 0.19
N ARG A 131 10.25 -20.58 0.74
CA ARG A 131 9.78 -21.75 -0.01
C ARG A 131 8.35 -22.09 0.35
N THR A 132 8.04 -22.07 1.65
CA THR A 132 6.80 -22.62 2.20
C THR A 132 5.76 -21.56 2.52
N GLY A 133 6.16 -20.29 2.69
CA GLY A 133 5.26 -19.24 3.17
C GLY A 133 5.00 -19.26 4.67
N ALA A 134 5.53 -20.25 5.41
CA ALA A 134 5.35 -20.33 6.85
C ALA A 134 5.92 -19.08 7.56
N ARG A 135 5.25 -18.61 8.62
CA ARG A 135 5.73 -17.51 9.49
C ARG A 135 7.19 -17.74 9.87
N ALA A 136 8.05 -16.78 9.59
CA ALA A 136 9.46 -16.85 9.95
C ALA A 136 9.69 -16.35 11.37
N ASN A 137 10.36 -17.14 12.21
CA ASN A 137 10.65 -16.80 13.61
C ASN A 137 9.39 -16.32 14.35
N ASP A 138 9.51 -15.25 15.15
CA ASP A 138 8.41 -14.61 15.87
C ASP A 138 7.76 -13.48 15.06
N SER A 139 7.93 -13.45 13.73
CA SER A 139 7.49 -12.34 12.87
C SER A 139 6.02 -11.99 13.08
N GLU A 140 5.74 -10.70 13.18
CA GLU A 140 4.41 -10.15 13.37
C GLU A 140 3.62 -10.07 12.07
N VAL A 141 2.29 -10.08 12.19
CA VAL A 141 1.41 -9.58 11.13
C VAL A 141 1.57 -8.08 11.05
N SER A 142 2.03 -7.58 9.90
CA SER A 142 2.40 -6.17 9.70
C SER A 142 1.39 -5.46 8.80
N THR A 143 0.77 -4.40 9.35
CA THR A 143 -0.22 -3.61 8.62
C THR A 143 0.43 -2.76 7.51
N VAL A 144 1.65 -2.27 7.73
CA VAL A 144 2.38 -1.47 6.72
C VAL A 144 2.94 -2.34 5.61
N ASP A 145 3.49 -3.51 5.91
CA ASP A 145 4.07 -4.35 4.86
C ASP A 145 2.98 -4.99 4.01
N THR A 146 1.84 -5.32 4.62
CA THR A 146 0.62 -5.69 3.86
C THR A 146 0.17 -4.54 2.95
N ALA A 147 0.19 -3.29 3.43
CA ALA A 147 -0.18 -2.13 2.61
C ALA A 147 0.80 -1.90 1.44
N LEU A 148 2.10 -2.11 1.66
CA LEU A 148 3.13 -2.04 0.61
C LEU A 148 2.97 -3.16 -0.43
N LEU A 149 2.70 -4.39 0.03
CA LEU A 149 2.32 -5.51 -0.84
C LEU A 149 1.12 -5.13 -1.72
N LEU A 150 0.04 -4.64 -1.11
CA LEU A 150 -1.16 -4.23 -1.81
C LEU A 150 -0.91 -3.11 -2.84
N GLY A 151 0.02 -2.19 -2.55
CA GLY A 151 0.46 -1.19 -3.51
C GLY A 151 0.94 -1.82 -4.82
N GLY A 152 1.81 -2.83 -4.73
CA GLY A 152 2.28 -3.59 -5.89
C GLY A 152 1.20 -4.44 -6.56
N VAL A 153 0.33 -5.08 -5.77
CA VAL A 153 -0.80 -5.87 -6.27
C VAL A 153 -1.75 -5.01 -7.11
N LEU A 154 -2.15 -3.85 -6.61
CA LEU A 154 -3.06 -2.92 -7.31
C LEU A 154 -2.38 -2.23 -8.50
N PHE A 155 -1.06 -2.03 -8.45
CA PHE A 155 -0.29 -1.56 -9.59
C PHE A 155 -0.33 -2.58 -10.74
N CYS A 156 -0.06 -3.86 -10.45
CA CYS A 156 -0.19 -4.94 -11.42
C CYS A 156 -1.62 -5.08 -11.96
N GLN A 157 -2.64 -4.99 -11.10
CA GLN A 157 -4.04 -4.99 -11.52
C GLN A 157 -4.33 -3.92 -12.58
N SER A 158 -3.76 -2.71 -12.40
CA SER A 158 -3.98 -1.59 -13.30
C SER A 158 -3.15 -1.69 -14.60
N TYR A 159 -1.99 -2.34 -14.55
CA TYR A 159 -1.07 -2.45 -15.69
C TYR A 159 -1.38 -3.62 -16.64
N PHE A 160 -1.84 -4.75 -16.10
CA PHE A 160 -2.25 -5.93 -16.87
C PHE A 160 -3.74 -5.81 -17.21
N ASP A 161 -4.05 -5.09 -18.28
CA ASP A 161 -5.38 -4.58 -18.63
C ASP A 161 -5.97 -5.16 -19.93
N SER A 162 -5.31 -6.13 -20.56
CA SER A 162 -5.82 -6.76 -21.79
C SER A 162 -6.88 -7.85 -21.53
N GLU A 163 -7.52 -8.32 -22.59
CA GLU A 163 -8.47 -9.45 -22.60
C GLU A 163 -7.78 -10.82 -22.56
N ASP A 164 -6.46 -10.87 -22.38
CA ASP A 164 -5.74 -12.13 -22.18
C ASP A 164 -6.25 -12.84 -20.89
N PRO A 165 -6.56 -14.14 -20.93
CA PRO A 165 -7.07 -14.87 -19.78
C PRO A 165 -6.17 -14.78 -18.52
N GLU A 166 -4.86 -14.73 -18.70
CA GLU A 166 -3.91 -14.61 -17.59
C GLU A 166 -3.93 -13.20 -16.98
N GLU A 167 -4.13 -12.16 -17.77
CA GLU A 167 -4.27 -10.79 -17.26
C GLU A 167 -5.64 -10.58 -16.57
N LEU A 168 -6.69 -11.20 -17.09
CA LEU A 168 -7.99 -11.27 -16.41
C LEU A 168 -7.86 -11.93 -15.03
N GLU A 169 -7.09 -13.02 -14.94
CA GLU A 169 -6.82 -13.69 -13.67
C GLU A 169 -6.02 -12.80 -12.70
N ILE A 170 -4.99 -12.08 -13.18
CA ILE A 170 -4.26 -11.08 -12.38
C ILE A 170 -5.24 -10.09 -11.76
N ARG A 171 -6.14 -9.50 -12.57
CA ARG A 171 -7.09 -8.49 -12.09
C ARG A 171 -8.05 -9.05 -11.04
N LYS A 172 -8.51 -10.30 -11.24
CA LYS A 172 -9.37 -11.01 -10.30
C LYS A 172 -8.68 -11.30 -8.97
N LEU A 173 -7.47 -11.89 -9.00
CA LEU A 173 -6.72 -12.24 -7.80
C LEU A 173 -6.32 -10.98 -7.01
N ALA A 174 -5.92 -9.92 -7.71
CA ALA A 174 -5.61 -8.65 -7.07
C ALA A 174 -6.82 -8.04 -6.35
N ASP A 175 -8.01 -8.04 -6.98
CA ASP A 175 -9.24 -7.58 -6.34
C ASP A 175 -9.61 -8.45 -5.12
N GLU A 176 -9.47 -9.78 -5.24
CA GLU A 176 -9.72 -10.71 -4.14
C GLU A 176 -8.81 -10.45 -2.93
N ILE A 177 -7.50 -10.35 -3.17
CA ILE A 177 -6.51 -10.09 -2.11
C ILE A 177 -6.78 -8.75 -1.44
N TYR A 178 -7.03 -7.70 -2.23
CA TYR A 178 -7.30 -6.36 -1.70
C TYR A 178 -8.58 -6.31 -0.85
N ARG A 179 -9.67 -6.90 -1.34
CA ARG A 179 -10.98 -6.92 -0.66
C ARG A 179 -10.98 -7.75 0.62
N ARG A 180 -10.06 -8.70 0.77
CA ARG A 180 -9.95 -9.56 1.95
C ARG A 180 -9.43 -8.81 3.19
N VAL A 181 -8.70 -7.71 3.00
CA VAL A 181 -8.05 -6.99 4.10
C VAL A 181 -9.07 -6.25 4.96
N ASP A 182 -9.23 -6.71 6.21
CA ASP A 182 -10.17 -6.15 7.17
C ASP A 182 -9.55 -4.99 7.97
N TRP A 183 -9.55 -3.79 7.39
CA TRP A 183 -8.96 -2.62 8.05
C TRP A 183 -9.68 -2.22 9.34
N ALA A 184 -10.95 -2.62 9.53
CA ALA A 184 -11.68 -2.39 10.77
C ALA A 184 -11.14 -3.28 11.90
N TRP A 185 -10.79 -4.55 11.61
CA TRP A 185 -10.10 -5.43 12.55
C TRP A 185 -8.77 -4.83 13.03
N ALA A 186 -8.02 -4.16 12.13
CA ALA A 186 -6.75 -3.52 12.46
C ALA A 186 -6.88 -2.24 13.33
N GLN A 187 -8.08 -1.87 13.79
CA GLN A 187 -8.34 -0.76 14.73
C GLN A 187 -8.74 -1.26 16.13
N PRO A 188 -7.83 -1.89 16.91
CA PRO A 188 -8.16 -2.26 18.29
C PRO A 188 -8.43 -1.04 19.17
N ARG A 189 -7.97 0.15 18.75
CA ARG A 189 -8.16 1.45 19.40
C ARG A 189 -8.57 2.50 18.35
N PRO A 190 -9.83 2.43 17.86
CA PRO A 190 -10.28 3.34 16.81
C PRO A 190 -10.18 4.81 17.26
N PRO A 191 -9.88 5.75 16.34
CA PRO A 191 -9.79 5.57 14.89
C PRO A 191 -8.35 5.32 14.39
N ALA A 192 -7.43 4.87 15.25
CA ALA A 192 -6.06 4.59 14.88
C ALA A 192 -5.90 3.14 14.41
N ILE A 193 -4.95 2.90 13.49
CA ILE A 193 -4.59 1.57 13.02
C ILE A 193 -3.34 1.11 13.79
N ALA A 194 -3.38 -0.10 14.34
CA ALA A 194 -2.26 -0.67 15.08
C ALA A 194 -1.08 -1.00 14.15
N LEU A 195 0.16 -0.93 14.66
CA LEU A 195 1.35 -1.27 13.87
C LEU A 195 1.32 -2.74 13.43
N ALA A 196 1.08 -3.62 14.40
CA ALA A 196 1.29 -5.05 14.27
C ALA A 196 0.40 -5.88 15.19
N TRP A 197 0.29 -7.17 14.88
CA TRP A 197 -0.37 -8.18 15.69
C TRP A 197 0.48 -9.48 15.72
N THR A 198 0.52 -10.16 16.86
CA THR A 198 1.14 -11.50 16.97
C THR A 198 0.14 -12.50 17.57
N PRO A 199 0.25 -13.81 17.24
CA PRO A 199 -0.55 -14.85 17.89
C PRO A 199 -0.35 -14.91 19.40
N GLU A 200 0.85 -14.56 19.88
CA GLU A 200 1.24 -14.68 21.28
C GLU A 200 0.68 -13.54 22.15
N GLU A 201 0.68 -12.31 21.65
CA GLU A 201 0.38 -11.11 22.45
C GLU A 201 -0.83 -10.32 21.93
N GLY A 202 -1.35 -10.65 20.76
CA GLY A 202 -2.38 -9.88 20.10
C GLY A 202 -1.82 -8.58 19.50
N PHE A 203 -2.59 -7.50 19.56
CA PHE A 203 -2.19 -6.23 18.97
C PHE A 203 -1.10 -5.52 19.77
N SER A 204 -0.10 -4.98 19.05
CA SER A 204 0.87 -4.04 19.60
C SER A 204 0.19 -2.89 20.32
N ARG A 205 0.84 -2.36 21.37
CA ARG A 205 0.39 -1.15 22.09
C ARG A 205 0.54 0.13 21.26
N TYR A 206 1.24 0.06 20.13
CA TYR A 206 1.54 1.20 19.27
C TYR A 206 0.58 1.26 18.09
N ASP A 207 0.17 2.49 17.76
CA ASP A 207 -0.65 2.82 16.60
C ASP A 207 0.10 3.77 15.67
N TRP A 208 -0.17 3.64 14.37
CA TRP A 208 0.41 4.50 13.34
C TRP A 208 -0.04 5.95 13.53
N GLN A 209 0.94 6.85 13.58
CA GLN A 209 0.74 8.29 13.65
C GLN A 209 1.73 8.96 12.71
N GLY A 210 1.27 9.95 11.97
CA GLY A 210 2.10 10.58 10.96
C GLY A 210 3.10 11.58 11.55
N TYR A 211 4.04 12.10 10.78
CA TYR A 211 4.31 11.75 9.39
C TYR A 211 5.37 10.65 9.33
N ASN A 212 5.09 9.56 8.60
CA ASN A 212 6.02 8.46 8.30
C ASN A 212 5.52 7.63 7.10
N GLU A 213 6.14 6.47 6.85
CA GLU A 213 5.85 5.53 5.76
C GLU A 213 4.40 5.01 5.72
N ALA A 214 3.68 5.03 6.85
CA ALA A 214 2.35 4.44 6.97
C ALA A 214 1.22 5.29 6.33
N MET A 215 1.54 6.31 5.53
CA MET A 215 0.51 7.05 4.78
C MET A 215 -0.32 6.13 3.88
N ILE A 216 0.35 5.17 3.22
CA ILE A 216 -0.32 4.19 2.34
C ILE A 216 -1.32 3.32 3.11
N VAL A 217 -1.03 2.98 4.38
CA VAL A 217 -1.94 2.22 5.26
C VAL A 217 -3.28 2.94 5.38
N TYR A 218 -3.25 4.23 5.72
CA TYR A 218 -4.48 5.01 5.89
C TYR A 218 -5.22 5.25 4.57
N LEU A 219 -4.50 5.47 3.46
CA LEU A 219 -5.12 5.65 2.15
C LEU A 219 -5.85 4.38 1.69
N LEU A 220 -5.22 3.21 1.80
CA LEU A 220 -5.85 1.93 1.44
C LEU A 220 -6.99 1.57 2.39
N ALA A 221 -6.85 1.85 3.68
CA ALA A 221 -7.89 1.61 4.67
C ALA A 221 -9.15 2.46 4.44
N LEU A 222 -8.98 3.73 4.07
CA LEU A 222 -10.10 4.62 3.72
C LEU A 222 -10.71 4.24 2.36
N GLY A 223 -9.89 3.74 1.43
CA GLY A 223 -10.31 3.34 0.10
C GLY A 223 -10.94 1.94 0.00
N SER A 224 -10.86 1.13 1.07
CA SER A 224 -11.32 -0.26 1.05
C SER A 224 -12.81 -0.36 0.72
N PRO A 225 -13.21 -1.15 -0.29
CA PRO A 225 -14.61 -1.29 -0.69
C PRO A 225 -15.39 -2.27 0.19
N THR A 226 -14.74 -3.01 1.08
CA THR A 226 -15.34 -4.09 1.89
C THR A 226 -15.23 -3.83 3.39
N HIS A 227 -14.05 -3.41 3.86
CA HIS A 227 -13.77 -3.22 5.28
C HIS A 227 -13.11 -1.84 5.53
N PRO A 228 -13.76 -0.72 5.18
CA PRO A 228 -13.17 0.60 5.34
C PRO A 228 -13.09 1.04 6.81
N VAL A 229 -12.09 1.85 7.13
CA VAL A 229 -12.07 2.65 8.37
C VAL A 229 -12.88 3.93 8.21
N GLY A 230 -13.37 4.48 9.33
CA GLY A 230 -14.11 5.75 9.30
C GLY A 230 -13.22 6.96 8.99
N GLU A 231 -13.80 8.02 8.42
CA GLU A 231 -13.10 9.26 7.98
C GLU A 231 -12.22 9.91 9.07
N ARG A 232 -12.59 9.73 10.35
CA ARG A 232 -11.82 10.22 11.50
C ARG A 232 -10.40 9.63 11.59
N ALA A 233 -10.14 8.50 10.91
CA ALA A 233 -8.81 7.91 10.81
C ALA A 233 -7.80 8.86 10.17
N TRP A 234 -8.22 9.62 9.13
CA TRP A 234 -7.34 10.60 8.49
C TRP A 234 -6.94 11.74 9.42
N ALA A 235 -7.91 12.27 10.18
CA ALA A 235 -7.65 13.30 11.18
C ALA A 235 -6.74 12.78 12.31
N ARG A 236 -6.89 11.50 12.70
CA ARG A 236 -6.02 10.85 13.69
C ARG A 236 -4.59 10.72 13.18
N TRP A 237 -4.41 10.27 11.93
CA TRP A 237 -3.13 10.12 11.25
C TRP A 237 -2.35 11.43 11.13
N THR A 238 -3.01 12.49 10.67
CA THR A 238 -2.39 13.79 10.36
C THR A 238 -2.19 14.70 11.58
N ARG A 239 -2.73 14.36 12.76
CA ARG A 239 -2.74 15.21 13.97
C ARG A 239 -1.36 15.73 14.40
N THR A 240 -0.32 14.99 14.08
CA THR A 240 1.07 15.26 14.48
C THR A 240 1.85 16.04 13.42
N TYR A 241 1.31 16.27 12.22
CA TYR A 241 1.99 16.98 11.13
C TYR A 241 2.46 18.38 11.53
N GLY A 242 1.67 19.07 12.36
CA GLY A 242 2.03 20.39 12.93
C GLY A 242 3.40 20.42 13.62
N ARG A 243 3.91 19.28 14.10
CA ARG A 243 5.21 19.15 14.76
C ARG A 243 6.37 18.92 13.78
N TYR A 244 6.06 18.53 12.55
CA TYR A 244 7.02 18.07 11.55
C TYR A 244 7.16 19.03 10.37
N TRP A 245 6.32 20.06 10.26
CA TRP A 245 6.54 21.12 9.29
C TRP A 245 7.83 21.87 9.58
N GLY A 246 8.67 22.03 8.55
CA GLY A 246 9.91 22.78 8.61
C GLY A 246 10.20 23.50 7.30
N THR A 247 11.12 24.46 7.35
CA THR A 247 11.60 25.17 6.16
C THR A 247 13.09 24.92 5.99
N LEU A 248 13.47 24.40 4.81
CA LEU A 248 14.86 24.16 4.45
C LEU A 248 15.12 24.73 3.05
N TYR A 249 16.19 25.49 2.87
CA TYR A 249 16.53 26.16 1.60
C TYR A 249 15.40 27.00 0.97
N GLY A 250 14.55 27.61 1.79
CA GLY A 250 13.43 28.46 1.34
C GLY A 250 12.14 27.71 1.00
N GLU A 251 12.17 26.39 1.09
CA GLU A 251 11.05 25.52 0.76
C GLU A 251 10.44 24.91 2.04
N THR A 252 9.11 24.77 2.07
CA THR A 252 8.39 24.22 3.22
C THR A 252 8.09 22.75 3.01
N TYR A 253 8.52 21.91 3.94
CA TYR A 253 8.39 20.46 3.86
C TYR A 253 7.82 19.87 5.13
N LEU A 254 7.17 18.73 5.01
CA LEU A 254 6.84 17.87 6.12
C LEU A 254 8.00 16.90 6.36
N ALA A 255 8.75 17.10 7.44
CA ALA A 255 9.97 16.37 7.73
C ALA A 255 9.68 15.00 8.37
N PHE A 256 10.25 13.95 7.80
CA PHE A 256 10.43 12.66 8.47
C PHE A 256 11.93 12.43 8.60
N GLY A 257 12.43 12.48 9.84
CA GLY A 257 13.84 12.16 10.12
C GLY A 257 14.06 10.65 10.09
N PRO A 258 15.30 10.17 9.88
CA PRO A 258 15.59 8.74 9.97
C PRO A 258 15.20 8.22 11.35
N SER A 259 14.43 7.12 11.37
CA SER A 259 14.03 6.35 12.55
C SER A 259 15.15 5.47 13.07
#